data_AF-A0A527HXL9-F1
#
_entry.id   AF-A0A527HXL9-F1
#
_cell.length_a   1.000
_cell.length_b   1.000
_cell.length_c   1.000
_cell.angle_alpha   90.00
_cell.angle_beta   90.00
_cell.angle_gamma   90.00
#
_symmetry.space_group_name_H-M   'P 1'
#
loop_
_entity.id
_entity.type
_entity.pdbx_description
1 polymer ?
#
loop_
_entity_poly.entity_id
_entity_poly.type
_entity_poly.pdbx_seq_one_letter_code
_entity_poly.pdbx_strand_id
1 'polypeptide(L)'
;MFLLALCGQTALSGTAHAAAAKDSGPAQAVVATVPTAYEMSLLYADRTWVWKDGAAYFAQGNRRLEAWTSGPDTASFAAGRWLVTSNGKMC
;
A
#
# COMPACT_ATOMS: atom_id res chain seq x y z
N MET A 1 -46.56 -27.23 7.45
CA MET A 1 -46.75 -27.58 6.03
C MET A 1 -46.28 -26.38 5.22
N PHE A 2 -44.97 -26.16 5.18
CA PHE A 2 -44.04 -26.56 4.09
C PHE A 2 -44.34 -25.81 2.79
N LEU A 3 -43.50 -24.82 2.45
CA LEU A 3 -43.20 -24.32 1.10
C LEU A 3 -41.98 -23.38 1.25
N LEU A 4 -40.76 -23.94 1.19
CA LEU A 4 -39.89 -23.92 -0.01
C LEU A 4 -39.53 -22.47 -0.40
N ALA A 5 -38.44 -21.91 0.14
CA ALA A 5 -37.10 -22.04 -0.44
C ALA A 5 -37.12 -21.83 -1.96
N LEU A 6 -36.90 -20.59 -2.41
CA LEU A 6 -36.43 -20.34 -3.76
C LEU A 6 -35.28 -19.34 -3.72
N CYS A 7 -34.09 -19.92 -3.56
CA CYS A 7 -32.82 -19.31 -3.91
C CYS A 7 -32.87 -18.89 -5.40
N GLY A 8 -33.25 -17.65 -5.68
CA GLY A 8 -33.08 -17.02 -6.98
C GLY A 8 -31.60 -16.69 -7.21
N GLN A 9 -30.77 -17.71 -7.42
CA GLN A 9 -29.38 -17.54 -7.85
C GLN A 9 -29.41 -17.15 -9.33
N THR A 10 -29.42 -15.85 -9.63
CA THR A 10 -29.11 -15.37 -10.98
C THR A 10 -27.63 -15.57 -11.22
N ALA A 11 -27.27 -16.72 -11.79
CA ALA A 11 -25.93 -16.95 -12.31
C ALA A 11 -25.71 -15.99 -13.49
N LEU A 12 -25.05 -14.86 -13.21
CA LEU A 12 -24.53 -13.97 -14.24
C LEU A 12 -23.34 -14.69 -14.86
N SER A 13 -23.56 -15.35 -16.01
CA SER A 13 -22.49 -15.89 -16.85
C SER A 13 -21.68 -14.74 -17.44
N GLY A 14 -20.77 -14.17 -16.64
CA GLY A 14 -19.78 -13.22 -17.12
C GLY A 14 -18.80 -13.95 -18.03
N THR A 15 -18.72 -13.55 -19.30
CA THR A 15 -17.66 -14.02 -20.20
C THR A 15 -16.34 -13.46 -19.67
N ALA A 16 -15.55 -14.32 -19.02
CA ALA A 16 -14.18 -14.01 -18.65
C ALA A 16 -13.36 -13.83 -19.94
N HIS A 17 -13.29 -12.60 -20.44
CA HIS A 17 -12.28 -12.24 -21.43
C HIS A 17 -10.93 -12.27 -20.71
N ALA A 18 -10.22 -13.39 -20.85
CA ALA A 18 -8.82 -13.47 -20.48
C ALA A 18 -8.07 -12.42 -21.32
N ALA A 19 -7.62 -11.35 -20.66
CA ALA A 19 -6.76 -10.36 -21.29
C ALA A 19 -5.50 -11.09 -21.77
N ALA A 20 -5.25 -11.06 -23.08
CA ALA A 20 -4.02 -11.62 -23.64
C ALA A 20 -2.83 -10.97 -22.93
N ALA A 21 -1.93 -11.81 -22.39
CA ALA A 21 -0.70 -11.35 -21.78
C ALA A 21 0.05 -10.48 -22.80
N LYS A 22 0.29 -9.22 -22.43
CA LYS A 22 1.14 -8.32 -23.20
C LYS A 22 2.55 -8.88 -23.10
N ASP A 23 3.03 -9.53 -24.16
CA ASP A 23 4.43 -9.94 -24.27
C ASP A 23 5.30 -8.68 -24.23
N SER A 24 5.75 -8.35 -23.03
CA SER A 24 6.59 -7.20 -22.77
C SER A 24 8.00 -7.73 -22.92
N GLY A 25 8.55 -7.63 -24.14
CA GLY A 25 9.96 -7.91 -24.39
C GLY A 25 10.84 -7.22 -23.33
N PRO A 26 12.04 -7.76 -23.05
CA PRO A 26 12.82 -7.37 -21.87
C PRO A 26 12.94 -5.84 -21.79
N ALA A 27 12.32 -5.28 -20.76
CA ALA A 27 12.36 -3.84 -20.52
C ALA A 27 13.83 -3.42 -20.44
N GLN A 28 14.22 -2.50 -21.30
CA GLN A 28 15.55 -1.92 -21.28
C GLN A 28 15.78 -1.36 -19.88
N ALA A 29 16.88 -1.78 -19.23
CA ALA A 29 17.14 -1.43 -17.84
C ALA A 29 17.27 0.10 -17.72
N VAL A 30 16.21 0.75 -17.26
CA VAL A 30 16.24 2.15 -16.88
C VAL A 30 17.01 2.21 -15.56
N VAL A 31 18.14 2.91 -15.55
CA VAL A 31 18.85 3.19 -14.31
C VAL A 31 17.94 4.07 -13.45
N ALA A 32 17.37 3.48 -12.39
CA ALA A 32 16.53 4.21 -11.46
C ALA A 32 17.39 5.21 -10.68
N THR A 33 17.05 6.49 -10.76
CA THR A 33 17.70 7.54 -9.95
C THR A 33 17.20 7.44 -8.51
N VAL A 34 18.13 7.47 -7.56
CA VAL A 34 17.79 7.53 -6.13
C VAL A 34 17.18 8.90 -5.82
N PRO A 35 15.98 8.97 -5.21
CA PRO A 35 15.38 10.25 -4.87
C PRO A 35 16.19 11.01 -3.82
N THR A 36 16.17 12.33 -3.93
CA THR A 36 16.78 13.25 -2.98
C THR A 36 16.00 13.29 -1.65
N ALA A 37 16.63 13.85 -0.62
CA ALA A 37 15.96 14.11 0.65
C ALA A 37 14.70 15.00 0.51
N TYR A 38 14.73 15.93 -0.45
CA TYR A 38 13.62 16.82 -0.73
C TYR A 38 12.43 16.05 -1.34
N GLU A 39 12.69 15.23 -2.36
CA GLU A 39 11.67 14.41 -3.01
C GLU A 39 11.06 13.40 -2.02
N MET A 40 11.89 12.79 -1.17
CA MET A 40 11.42 11.94 -0.08
C MET A 40 10.56 12.71 0.93
N SER A 41 10.94 13.94 1.28
CA SER A 41 10.15 14.77 2.18
C SER A 41 8.79 15.12 1.57
N LEU A 42 8.73 15.46 0.28
CA LEU A 42 7.46 15.70 -0.42
C LEU A 42 6.56 14.46 -0.47
N LEU A 43 7.18 13.28 -0.62
CA LEU A 43 6.46 12.02 -0.72
C LEU A 43 5.89 11.56 0.63
N TYR A 44 6.59 11.79 1.74
CA TYR A 44 6.20 11.25 3.05
C TYR A 44 5.60 12.27 4.02
N ALA A 45 6.02 13.53 3.98
CA ALA A 45 5.61 14.50 4.98
C ALA A 45 4.09 14.73 4.98
N ASP A 46 3.52 14.73 6.18
CA ASP A 46 2.11 14.96 6.46
C ASP A 46 1.18 13.92 5.80
N ARG A 47 1.66 12.68 5.64
CA ARG A 47 0.93 11.60 4.97
C ARG A 47 0.92 10.33 5.79
N THR A 48 -0.15 9.56 5.61
CA THR A 48 -0.29 8.20 6.13
C THR A 48 -0.15 7.20 4.99
N TRP A 49 0.78 6.26 5.14
CA TRP A 49 0.99 5.15 4.21
C TRP A 49 0.29 3.92 4.75
N VAL A 50 -0.71 3.41 4.03
CA VAL A 50 -1.54 2.27 4.45
C VAL A 50 -1.15 1.03 3.65
N TRP A 51 -1.03 -0.10 4.33
CA TRP A 51 -0.88 -1.43 3.74
C TRP A 51 -1.93 -2.39 4.31
N LYS A 52 -1.92 -3.65 3.86
CA LYS A 52 -3.00 -4.64 4.12
C LYS A 52 -3.42 -4.74 5.60
N ASP A 53 -2.45 -4.73 6.51
CA ASP A 53 -2.68 -4.95 7.95
C ASP A 53 -2.03 -3.85 8.81
N GLY A 54 -1.95 -2.62 8.32
CA GLY A 54 -1.34 -1.54 9.09
C GLY A 54 -1.16 -0.23 8.34
N ALA A 55 -0.61 0.76 9.02
CA ALA A 55 -0.23 2.02 8.40
C ALA A 55 0.85 2.74 9.20
N ALA A 56 1.46 3.75 8.58
CA ALA A 56 2.42 4.66 9.22
C ALA A 56 2.16 6.11 8.82
N TYR A 57 2.05 7.00 9.81
CA TYR A 57 1.91 8.44 9.64
C TYR A 57 3.25 9.16 9.90
N PHE A 58 3.63 10.04 8.98
CA PHE A 58 4.89 10.78 9.01
C PHE A 58 4.63 12.29 9.15
N ALA A 59 4.62 12.80 10.38
CA ALA A 59 4.34 14.21 10.62
C ALA A 59 5.42 15.12 10.03
N GLN A 60 5.04 16.20 9.32
CA GLN A 60 6.00 17.15 8.75
C GLN A 60 6.79 17.92 9.82
N GLY A 61 6.11 18.37 10.88
CA GLY A 61 6.65 19.31 11.88
C GLY A 61 7.77 18.72 12.74
N ASN A 62 7.40 18.16 13.90
CA ASN A 62 8.38 17.57 14.84
C ASN A 62 9.02 16.26 14.35
N ARG A 63 8.73 15.84 13.12
CA ARG A 63 9.16 14.59 12.50
C ARG A 63 8.71 13.36 13.28
N ARG A 64 7.57 13.42 13.98
CA ARG A 64 6.98 12.26 14.66
C ARG A 64 6.55 11.21 13.62
N LEU A 65 6.88 9.96 13.91
CA LEU A 65 6.43 8.77 13.21
C LEU A 65 5.48 8.01 14.13
N GLU A 66 4.34 7.58 13.61
CA GLU A 66 3.42 6.66 14.29
C GLU A 66 3.08 5.53 13.34
N ALA A 67 3.33 4.29 13.75
CA ALA A 67 3.06 3.11 12.94
C ALA A 67 2.22 2.12 13.74
N TRP A 68 1.30 1.44 13.07
CA TRP A 68 0.45 0.43 13.67
C TRP A 68 0.20 -0.74 12.74
N THR A 69 -0.04 -1.89 13.35
CA THR A 69 -0.53 -3.09 12.68
C THR A 69 -1.90 -3.48 13.25
N SER A 70 -2.75 -4.12 12.45
CA SER A 70 -4.13 -4.44 12.79
C SER A 70 -4.55 -5.86 12.42
N GLY A 71 -3.60 -6.76 12.18
CA GLY A 71 -3.91 -8.17 11.91
C GLY A 71 -4.33 -8.93 13.18
N PRO A 72 -5.07 -10.05 13.05
CA PRO A 72 -5.38 -10.94 14.18
C PRO A 72 -4.09 -11.36 14.87
N ASP A 73 -4.03 -11.19 16.19
CA ASP A 73 -2.85 -11.49 17.05
C ASP A 73 -1.54 -10.77 16.69
N THR A 74 -1.57 -9.83 15.74
CA THR A 74 -0.41 -9.07 15.28
C THR A 74 -0.61 -7.56 15.46
N ALA A 75 -1.65 -7.15 16.19
CA ALA A 75 -1.89 -5.75 16.52
C ALA A 75 -0.75 -5.21 17.39
N SER A 76 -0.12 -4.13 16.92
CA SER A 76 0.98 -3.46 17.62
C SER A 76 1.02 -2.00 17.24
N PHE A 77 1.68 -1.19 18.06
CA PHE A 77 1.88 0.24 17.82
C PHE A 77 3.32 0.62 18.15
N ALA A 78 3.89 1.51 17.35
CA ALA A 78 5.20 2.11 17.57
C ALA A 78 5.15 3.60 17.29
N ALA A 79 5.82 4.39 18.15
CA ALA A 79 6.03 5.81 17.94
C ALA A 79 7.53 6.12 17.94
N GLY A 80 7.93 7.08 17.12
CA GLY A 80 9.32 7.48 17.00
C GLY A 80 9.47 8.79 16.24
N ARG A 81 10.65 8.98 15.65
CA ARG A 81 10.93 10.10 14.76
C ARG A 81 11.46 9.59 13.44
N TRP A 82 11.08 10.23 12.34
CA TRP A 82 11.57 9.89 11.02
C TRP A 82 12.62 10.89 10.53
N LEU A 83 13.62 10.37 9.83
CA LEU A 83 14.73 11.14 9.27
C LEU A 83 14.95 10.71 7.82
N VAL A 84 15.44 11.65 7.00
CA VAL A 84 15.83 11.35 5.62
C VAL A 84 17.25 11.85 5.41
N THR A 85 18.14 10.99 4.94
CA THR A 85 19.51 11.34 4.60
C THR A 85 19.57 12.05 3.25
N SER A 86 20.67 12.74 2.95
CA SER A 86 20.86 13.44 1.67
C SER A 86 20.69 12.55 0.44
N ASN A 87 21.02 11.26 0.56
CA ASN A 87 20.84 10.24 -0.48
C ASN A 87 19.50 9.47 -0.38
N GLY A 88 18.48 10.05 0.24
CA GLY A 88 17.12 9.53 0.21
C GLY A 88 16.86 8.28 1.04
N LYS A 89 17.78 7.90 1.95
CA LYS A 89 17.53 6.82 2.91
C LYS A 89 16.66 7.33 4.04
N MET A 90 15.75 6.50 4.52
CA MET A 90 14.79 6.84 5.57
C MET A 90 15.01 5.95 6.78
N CYS A 91 14.98 6.55 7.97
CA CYS A 91 14.99 5.88 9.27
C CYS A 91 13.81 6.37 10.10
#